data_AF-A0A8J8PFB2-F1
#
_entry.id   AF-A0A8J8PFB2-F1
#
_cell.length_a   1.000
_cell.length_b   1.000
_cell.length_c   1.000
_cell.angle_alpha   90.00
_cell.angle_beta   90.00
_cell.angle_gamma   90.00
#
_symmetry.space_group_name_H-M   'P 1'
#
loop_
_entity.id
_entity.type
_entity.pdbx_description
1 polymer ?
#
loop_
_entity_poly.entity_id
_entity_poly.type
_entity_poly.pdbx_seq_one_letter_code
_entity_poly.pdbx_strand_id
1 'polypeptide(L)' 'MHRTPQDAPSRCPACGQAYASVSAHSGGLMVNLIENDRYQRVCVEPTASEGEPCVYFYHHTHEQTQPDSTDDPATA' A
#
# COMPACT_ATOMS: atom_id res chain seq x y z
N MET A 1 10.94 -4.52 14.07
CA MET A 1 9.94 -3.69 14.76
C MET A 1 9.02 -3.12 13.70
N HIS A 2 7.71 -3.34 13.81
CA HIS A 2 6.73 -2.70 12.93
C HIS A 2 5.78 -1.86 13.77
N ARG A 3 5.22 -0.80 13.19
CA ARG A 3 4.18 0.04 13.82
C ARG A 3 3.11 0.40 12.80
N THR A 4 1.96 0.84 13.29
CA THR A 4 0.89 1.40 12.45
C THR A 4 0.91 2.92 12.59
N PRO A 5 1.27 3.67 11.53
CA PRO A 5 1.21 5.14 11.54
C PRO A 5 -0.23 5.64 11.78
N GLN A 6 -0.39 6.66 12.61
CA GLN A 6 -1.70 7.22 12.98
C GLN A 6 -2.15 8.35 12.04
N ASP A 7 -1.19 8.99 11.39
CA ASP A 7 -1.30 10.16 10.54
C ASP A 7 -1.12 9.81 9.05
N ALA A 8 -1.43 8.58 8.68
CA ALA A 8 -1.25 8.10 7.32
C ALA A 8 -2.23 8.77 6.33
N PRO A 9 -1.78 9.10 5.10
CA PRO A 9 -2.63 9.73 4.09
C PRO A 9 -3.78 8.81 3.68
N SER A 10 -4.91 9.34 3.21
CA SER A 10 -6.05 8.49 2.81
C SER A 10 -5.84 7.71 1.50
N ARG A 11 -4.82 8.08 0.71
CA ARG A 11 -4.42 7.43 -0.55
C ARG A 11 -2.96 7.01 -0.50
N CYS A 12 -2.63 5.93 -1.19
CA CYS A 12 -1.27 5.40 -1.25
C CYS A 12 -0.38 6.40 -2.01
N PRO A 13 0.68 6.95 -1.38
CA PRO A 13 1.57 7.90 -2.05
C PRO A 13 2.30 7.32 -3.27
N ALA A 14 2.54 6.00 -3.27
CA ALA A 14 3.28 5.34 -4.34
C ALA A 14 2.44 5.09 -5.61
N CYS A 15 1.13 4.88 -5.49
CA CYS A 15 0.28 4.53 -6.65
C CYS A 15 -1.02 5.34 -6.79
N GLY A 16 -1.32 6.24 -5.84
CA GLY A 16 -2.52 7.07 -5.84
C GLY A 16 -3.84 6.36 -5.47
N GLN A 17 -3.82 5.03 -5.36
CA GLN A 17 -5.01 4.22 -5.06
C GLN A 17 -5.34 4.18 -3.57
N ALA A 18 -6.60 3.87 -3.25
CA ALA A 18 -6.99 3.53 -1.87
C ALA A 18 -6.23 2.26 -1.41
N TYR A 19 -5.95 2.19 -0.11
CA TYR A 19 -5.30 1.04 0.52
C TYR A 19 -6.06 0.65 1.78
N ALA A 20 -5.90 -0.59 2.23
CA ALA A 20 -6.65 -1.13 3.36
C ALA A 20 -5.91 -1.01 4.69
N SER A 21 -4.57 -1.04 4.67
CA SER A 21 -3.76 -0.87 5.87
C SER A 21 -2.38 -0.33 5.54
N VAL A 22 -1.76 0.33 6.52
CA VAL A 22 -0.39 0.82 6.45
C VAL A 22 0.43 0.29 7.63
N SER A 23 1.69 -0.05 7.37
CA SER A 23 2.66 -0.37 8.41
C SER A 23 4.01 0.28 8.12
N ALA A 24 4.77 0.60 9.17
CA ALA A 24 6.08 1.22 9.07
C ALA A 24 7.15 0.32 9.71
N HIS A 25 8.29 0.17 9.04
CA HIS A 25 9.34 -0.77 9.39
C HIS A 25 10.73 -0.12 9.35
N SER A 26 11.61 -0.48 10.28
CA SER A 26 12.98 0.04 10.38
C SER A 26 14.06 -1.06 10.40
N GLY A 27 13.68 -2.30 10.07
CA GLY A 27 14.58 -3.46 10.08
C GLY A 27 14.48 -4.28 8.79
N GLY A 28 14.95 -5.53 8.84
CA GLY A 28 14.86 -6.46 7.71
C GLY A 28 13.41 -6.67 7.25
N LEU A 29 13.22 -6.75 5.93
CA LEU A 29 11.92 -6.81 5.26
C LEU A 29 11.82 -8.09 4.44
N MET A 30 10.65 -8.72 4.46
CA MET A 30 10.29 -9.81 3.55
C MET A 30 8.85 -9.60 3.12
N VAL A 31 8.62 -9.73 1.81
CA VAL A 31 7.29 -9.64 1.22
C VAL A 31 7.04 -10.92 0.44
N ASN A 32 5.98 -11.63 0.81
CA ASN A 32 5.42 -12.69 -0.01
C ASN A 32 3.92 -12.44 -0.17
N LEU A 33 3.44 -12.37 -1.40
CA LEU A 33 2.04 -12.17 -1.75
C LEU A 33 1.40 -13.41 -2.36
N ILE A 34 2.19 -14.47 -2.60
CA ILE A 34 1.68 -15.73 -3.14
C ILE A 34 0.70 -16.32 -2.11
N GLU A 35 -0.48 -16.72 -2.58
CA GLU A 35 -1.56 -17.30 -1.76
C GLU A 35 -2.06 -16.39 -0.64
N ASN A 36 -2.05 -15.07 -0.86
CA ASN A 36 -2.63 -14.13 0.10
C ASN A 36 -4.09 -13.81 -0.25
N ASP A 37 -5.02 -14.37 0.54
CA ASP A 37 -6.46 -14.20 0.33
C ASP A 37 -6.93 -12.75 0.50
N ARG A 38 -6.20 -11.95 1.28
CA ARG A 38 -6.63 -10.58 1.64
C ARG A 38 -5.98 -9.50 0.79
N TYR A 39 -4.67 -9.59 0.56
CA TYR A 39 -3.88 -8.53 -0.06
C TYR A 39 -3.26 -8.99 -1.36
N GLN A 40 -3.53 -8.25 -2.43
CA GLN A 40 -3.02 -8.54 -3.78
C GLN A 40 -1.72 -7.80 -4.08
N ARG A 41 -1.50 -6.65 -3.45
CA ARG A 41 -0.35 -5.78 -3.70
C ARG A 41 0.05 -5.07 -2.42
N VAL A 42 1.36 -4.89 -2.25
CA VAL A 42 1.90 -3.95 -1.27
C VAL A 42 2.76 -2.92 -1.99
N CYS A 43 2.47 -1.65 -1.77
CA CYS A 43 3.28 -0.53 -2.24
C CYS A 43 4.24 -0.11 -1.12
N VAL A 44 5.43 0.33 -1.50
CA VAL A 44 6.53 0.60 -0.57
C VAL A 44 7.04 2.02 -0.77
N GLU A 45 7.19 2.77 0.32
CA GLU A 45 7.69 4.14 0.32
C GLU A 45 8.84 4.28 1.32
N PRO A 46 10.07 4.56 0.85
CA PRO A 46 11.18 4.92 1.72
C PRO A 46 10.92 6.28 2.37
N THR A 47 11.13 6.38 3.67
CA THR A 47 10.91 7.61 4.44
C THR A 47 11.90 7.70 5.61
N ALA A 48 11.77 8.76 6.41
CA ALA A 48 12.43 8.89 7.69
C ALA A 48 11.37 9.08 8.78
N SER A 49 11.60 8.46 9.94
CA SER A 49 10.77 8.64 11.12
C SER A 49 11.64 9.05 12.28
N GLU A 50 11.35 10.21 12.87
CA GLU A 50 12.14 10.74 13.99
C GLU A 50 13.65 10.80 13.66
N GLY A 51 13.99 11.03 12.39
CA GLY A 51 15.36 11.07 11.89
C GLY A 51 15.96 9.72 11.49
N GLU A 52 15.29 8.61 11.76
CA GLU A 52 15.78 7.26 11.45
C GLU A 52 15.21 6.71 10.14
N PRO A 53 15.98 5.94 9.35
CA PRO A 53 15.49 5.29 8.13
C PRO A 53 14.29 4.38 8.40
N CYS A 54 13.25 4.55 7.60
CA CYS A 54 12.02 3.79 7.72
C CYS A 54 11.42 3.49 6.34
N VAL A 55 10.61 2.44 6.26
CA VAL A 55 9.90 2.07 5.05
C VAL A 55 8.44 1.85 5.39
N TYR A 56 7.56 2.55 4.67
CA TYR A 56 6.11 2.43 4.81
C TYR A 56 5.58 1.43 3.77
N PHE A 57 4.69 0.57 4.23
CA PHE A 57 4.06 -0.51 3.47
C PHE A 57 2.56 -0.23 3.42
N TYR A 58 2.04 0.03 2.22
CA TYR A 58 0.63 0.27 1.96
C TYR A 58 0.02 -0.97 1.32
N HIS A 59 -0.85 -1.67 2.05
CA HIS A 59 -1.44 -2.93 1.62
C HIS A 59 -2.76 -2.69 0.88
N HIS A 60 -2.87 -3.22 -0.33
CA HIS A 60 -4.06 -3.14 -1.16
C HIS A 60 -4.75 -4.50 -1.19
N THR A 61 -6.06 -4.49 -0.97
CA THR A 61 -6.90 -5.66 -1.22
C THR A 61 -7.01 -5.94 -2.72
N HIS A 62 -7.48 -7.14 -3.07
CA HIS A 62 -7.78 -7.51 -4.46
C HIS A 62 -8.68 -6.48 -5.16
N GLU A 63 -9.73 -6.00 -4.48
CA GLU A 63 -10.65 -4.97 -5.00
C GLU A 63 -9.93 -3.64 -5.30
N GLN A 64 -9.09 -3.17 -4.37
CA GLN A 64 -8.38 -1.88 -4.49
C GLN A 64 -7.25 -1.85 -5.52
N THR A 65 -6.88 -3.01 -6.08
CA THR A 65 -5.86 -3.08 -7.13
C THR A 65 -6.42 -2.98 -8.54
N GLN A 66 -7.73 -3.13 -8.69
CA GLN A 66 -8.38 -2.94 -9.98
C GLN A 66 -8.40 -1.45 -10.30
N PRO A 67 -8.06 -1.04 -11.53
CA PRO A 67 -8.25 0.35 -11.94
C PRO A 67 -9.74 0.70 -11.82
N ASP A 68 -10.05 1.90 -11.30
CA ASP A 68 -11.40 2.46 -11.41
C ASP A 68 -11.77 2.39 -12.90
N SER A 69 -12.69 1.49 -13.26
CA SER A 69 -13.11 1.32 -14.64
C SER A 69 -13.97 2.51 -15.02
N THR A 70 -13.32 3.63 -15.34
CA THR A 70 -13.93 4.76 -16.03
C THR A 70 -13.52 4.67 -17.50
N ASP A 71 -13.92 3.57 -18.14
CA ASP A 71 -13.97 3.50 -19.60
C ASP A 71 -15.14 2.56 -19.90
N ASP A 72 -16.28 3.16 -20.23
CA ASP A 72 -17.43 2.48 -20.79
C ASP A 72 -17.28 2.58 -22.31
N PRO A 73 -16.82 1.56 -23.04
CA PRO A 73 -16.79 1.56 -24.48
C PRO A 73 -18.14 1.16 -25.09
N ALA A 74 -19.27 1.58 -24.51
CA ALA A 74 -20.59 1.40 -25.08
C ALA A 74 -21.17 2.70 -25.65
N THR A 75 -20.45 3.41 -26.51
CA THR A 75 -21.07 4.26 -27.56
C THR A 75 -20.08 4.46 -28.73
N ALA A 76 -20.16 3.60 -29.74
CA ALA A 76 -19.66 3.85 -31.10
C ALA A 76 -20.58 3.16 -32.11
#